data_AF-A0A847XND0-F1
#
_entry.id   AF-A0A847XND0-F1
#
_cell.length_a   1.000
_cell.length_b   1.000
_cell.length_c   1.000
_cell.angle_alpha   90.00
_cell.angle_beta   90.00
_cell.angle_gamma   90.00
#
_symmetry.space_group_name_H-M   'P 1'
#
loop_
_entity.id
_entity.type
_entity.pdbx_description
1 polymer ?
#
loop_
_entity_poly.entity_id
_entity_poly.type
_entity_poly.pdbx_seq_one_letter_code
_entity_poly.pdbx_strand_id
1 'polypeptide(L)'
;MAKEKFRAPAFDDIVFELRNKEYGAYKLRKRYSRHMLIALLIGIVITCTVVIGPYMNAKAAAGKTKIVREETQVEILMENLDQPTEQVAPPPPPP
;
A
#
# COMPACT_ATOMS: atom_id res chain seq x y z
N MET A 1 -26.68 -37.97 4.97
CA MET A 1 -27.64 -37.65 3.88
C MET A 1 -27.00 -36.60 2.99
N ALA A 2 -26.29 -37.03 1.92
CA ALA A 2 -25.65 -36.10 1.00
C ALA A 2 -26.73 -35.38 0.17
N LYS A 3 -26.71 -34.05 0.18
CA LYS A 3 -27.65 -33.21 -0.57
C LYS A 3 -27.26 -33.30 -2.04
N GLU A 4 -28.00 -34.11 -2.82
CA GLU A 4 -27.84 -34.20 -4.28
C GLU A 4 -27.96 -32.79 -4.87
N LYS A 5 -26.86 -32.29 -5.44
CA LYS A 5 -26.85 -30.97 -6.10
C LYS A 5 -27.34 -31.16 -7.52
N PHE A 6 -28.61 -30.84 -7.77
CA PHE A 6 -29.13 -30.74 -9.13
C PHE A 6 -28.30 -29.72 -9.92
N ARG A 7 -27.55 -30.19 -10.92
CA ARG A 7 -26.78 -29.34 -11.82
C ARG A 7 -27.63 -29.08 -13.07
N ALA A 8 -28.35 -27.97 -13.06
CA ALA A 8 -28.97 -27.48 -14.28
C ALA A 8 -27.88 -27.16 -15.33
N PRO A 9 -28.10 -27.48 -16.61
CA PRO A 9 -27.18 -27.10 -17.68
C PRO A 9 -27.06 -25.58 -17.76
N ALA A 10 -25.91 -25.08 -18.22
CA ALA A 10 -25.72 -23.65 -18.40
C ALA A 10 -26.66 -23.12 -19.49
N PHE A 11 -27.09 -21.87 -19.39
CA PHE A 11 -27.99 -21.24 -20.37
C PHE A 11 -27.46 -21.36 -21.81
N ASP A 12 -26.15 -21.14 -22.01
CA ASP A 12 -25.51 -21.31 -23.31
C ASP A 12 -25.55 -22.76 -23.81
N ASP A 13 -25.59 -23.76 -22.93
CA ASP A 13 -25.68 -25.16 -23.33
C ASP A 13 -27.11 -25.48 -23.84
N ILE A 14 -28.14 -24.88 -23.23
CA ILE A 14 -29.55 -25.04 -23.61
C ILE A 14 -29.83 -24.34 -24.95
N VAL A 15 -29.39 -23.08 -25.11
CA VAL A 15 -29.66 -22.28 -26.32
C VAL A 15 -28.99 -22.89 -27.56
N PHE A 16 -27.85 -23.56 -27.38
CA PHE A 16 -27.10 -24.18 -28.47
C PHE A 16 -27.28 -25.70 -28.55
N GLU A 17 -28.25 -26.28 -27.85
CA GLU A 17 -28.45 -27.73 -27.83
C GLU A 17 -28.73 -28.30 -29.23
N LEU A 18 -29.57 -27.63 -30.02
CA LEU A 18 -29.96 -28.02 -31.38
C LEU A 18 -29.28 -27.18 -32.48
N ARG A 19 -28.23 -26.42 -32.15
CA ARG A 19 -27.53 -25.53 -33.08
C ARG A 19 -26.05 -25.89 -33.21
N ASN A 20 -25.43 -25.45 -34.30
CA ASN A 20 -24.01 -25.64 -34.49
C ASN A 20 -23.19 -24.86 -33.43
N LYS A 21 -22.56 -25.59 -32.51
CA LYS A 21 -21.68 -25.05 -31.45
C LYS A 21 -20.29 -24.65 -32.00
N GLU A 22 -19.91 -25.14 -33.18
CA GLU A 22 -18.58 -24.93 -33.77
C GLU A 22 -18.44 -23.60 -34.51
N TYR A 23 -19.54 -22.89 -34.83
CA TYR A 23 -19.50 -21.57 -35.47
C TYR A 23 -18.94 -20.44 -34.56
N GLY A 24 -18.33 -20.77 -33.43
CA GLY A 24 -17.55 -19.85 -32.60
C GLY A 24 -18.34 -19.05 -31.57
N ALA A 25 -19.62 -18.73 -31.83
CA ALA A 25 -20.46 -17.95 -30.90
C ALA A 25 -20.60 -18.59 -29.50
N TYR A 26 -20.74 -19.92 -29.45
CA TYR A 26 -20.79 -20.69 -28.20
C TYR A 26 -19.46 -20.61 -27.43
N LYS A 27 -18.33 -20.78 -28.12
CA LYS A 27 -16.98 -20.68 -27.52
C LYS A 27 -16.72 -19.27 -26.97
N LEU A 28 -17.18 -18.23 -27.67
CA LEU A 28 -17.01 -16.84 -27.24
C LEU A 28 -17.74 -16.56 -25.91
N ARG A 29 -19.02 -16.93 -25.79
CA ARG A 29 -19.80 -16.75 -24.55
C ARG A 29 -19.20 -17.53 -23.39
N LYS A 30 -18.81 -18.79 -23.63
CA LYS A 30 -18.23 -19.64 -22.59
C LYS A 30 -16.88 -19.15 -22.09
N ARG A 31 -16.11 -18.47 -22.94
CA ARG A 31 -14.76 -17.96 -22.63
C ARG A 31 -14.74 -16.52 -22.11
N TYR A 32 -15.81 -15.75 -22.34
CA TYR A 32 -15.94 -14.35 -21.93
C TYR A 32 -15.76 -14.15 -20.42
N SER A 33 -16.43 -14.97 -19.60
CA SER A 33 -16.34 -14.88 -18.13
C SER A 33 -14.90 -15.01 -17.62
N ARG A 34 -14.11 -15.89 -18.22
CA ARG A 34 -12.68 -16.05 -17.90
C ARG A 34 -11.89 -14.79 -18.23
N HIS A 35 -12.15 -14.16 -19.38
CA HIS A 35 -11.44 -12.94 -19.78
C HIS A 35 -11.82 -11.76 -18.88
N MET A 36 -13.10 -11.65 -18.51
CA MET A 36 -13.58 -10.65 -17.56
C MET A 36 -12.88 -10.79 -16.20
N LEU A 37 -12.75 -12.02 -15.68
CA LEU A 37 -12.09 -12.26 -14.41
C LEU A 37 -10.59 -11.95 -14.47
N ILE A 38 -9.92 -12.34 -15.56
CA ILE A 38 -8.51 -11.99 -15.79
C ILE A 38 -8.32 -10.47 -15.84
N ALA A 39 -9.17 -9.76 -16.59
CA ALA A 39 -9.11 -8.30 -16.68
C ALA A 39 -9.32 -7.62 -15.32
N LEU A 40 -10.28 -8.13 -14.53
CA LEU A 40 -10.54 -7.65 -13.17
C LEU A 40 -9.31 -7.84 -12.26
N LEU A 41 -8.69 -9.02 -12.28
CA LEU A 41 -7.50 -9.30 -11.47
C LEU A 41 -6.32 -8.43 -11.87
N ILE A 42 -6.08 -8.25 -13.17
CA ILE A 42 -5.03 -7.35 -13.67
C ILE A 42 -5.29 -5.92 -13.19
N GLY A 43 -6.53 -5.45 -13.29
CA GLY A 43 -6.92 -4.12 -12.81
C GLY A 43 -6.63 -3.95 -11.33
N ILE A 44 -7.03 -4.91 -10.49
CA ILE A 44 -6.75 -4.90 -9.04
C ILE A 44 -5.25 -4.85 -8.78
N VAL A 45 -4.44 -5.69 -9.45
CA VAL A 45 -2.99 -5.71 -9.26
C VAL A 45 -2.35 -4.37 -9.61
N ILE A 46 -2.77 -3.75 -10.71
CA ILE A 46 -2.26 -2.43 -11.11
C ILE A 46 -2.64 -1.38 -10.06
N THR A 47 -3.91 -1.31 -9.66
CA THR A 47 -4.37 -0.36 -8.64
C THR A 47 -3.65 -0.57 -7.30
N CYS A 48 -3.49 -1.81 -6.85
CA CYS A 48 -2.73 -2.13 -5.65
C CYS A 48 -1.27 -1.69 -5.78
N THR A 49 -0.63 -1.91 -6.92
CA THR A 49 0.77 -1.52 -7.14
C THR A 49 0.94 0.01 -7.09
N VAL A 50 0.01 0.76 -7.69
CA VAL A 50 0.03 2.24 -7.67
C VAL A 50 -0.16 2.79 -6.25
N VAL A 51 -0.97 2.15 -5.41
CA VAL A 51 -1.20 2.59 -4.03
C VAL A 51 -0.08 2.14 -3.07
N ILE A 52 0.34 0.88 -3.18
CA ILE A 52 1.33 0.26 -2.28
C ILE A 52 2.75 0.75 -2.62
N GLY A 53 3.07 0.97 -3.89
CA GLY A 53 4.38 1.45 -4.34
C GLY A 53 4.89 2.68 -3.57
N PRO A 54 4.16 3.82 -3.57
CA PRO A 54 4.57 5.01 -2.82
C PRO A 54 4.54 4.78 -1.31
N TYR A 55 3.58 3.98 -0.80
CA TYR A 55 3.49 3.65 0.63
C TYR A 55 4.71 2.90 1.14
N MET A 56 5.19 1.89 0.39
CA MET A 56 6.40 1.13 0.73
C MET A 56 7.65 1.99 0.62
N ASN A 57 7.75 2.83 -0.42
CA ASN A 57 8.88 3.75 -0.59
C ASN A 57 8.95 4.76 0.56
N ALA A 58 7.83 5.34 0.97
CA ALA A 58 7.75 6.28 2.09
C ALA A 58 8.19 5.61 3.41
N LYS A 59 7.79 4.36 3.67
CA LYS A 59 8.24 3.62 4.86
C LYS A 59 9.73 3.28 4.83
N ALA A 60 10.25 2.88 3.68
CA ALA A 60 11.67 2.61 3.51
C ALA A 60 12.53 3.88 3.69
N ALA A 61 12.06 5.01 3.16
CA ALA A 61 12.69 6.32 3.37
C ALA A 61 12.65 6.73 4.85
N ALA A 62 11.50 6.59 5.53
CA ALA A 62 11.38 6.91 6.95
C ALA A 62 12.27 6.04 7.85
N GLY A 63 12.48 4.76 7.50
CA GLY A 63 13.44 3.88 8.18
C GLY A 63 14.88 4.37 8.02
N LYS A 64 15.27 4.78 6.81
CA LYS A 64 16.60 5.36 6.53
C LYS A 64 16.80 6.71 7.23
N THR A 65 15.77 7.57 7.25
CA THR A 65 15.82 8.84 7.98
C THR A 65 15.96 8.63 9.48
N LYS A 66 15.35 7.59 10.06
CA LYS A 66 15.51 7.26 11.49
C LYS A 66 16.94 6.79 11.82
N ILE A 67 17.53 5.94 10.97
CA ILE A 67 18.91 5.46 11.15
C ILE A 67 19.92 6.63 11.02
N VAL A 68 19.76 7.48 10.00
CA VAL A 68 20.63 8.67 9.82
C VAL A 68 20.47 9.69 10.96
N ARG A 69 19.29 9.81 11.56
CA ARG A 69 19.03 10.74 12.67
C ARG A 69 19.57 10.22 14.01
N GLU A 70 19.69 8.90 14.19
CA GLU A 70 20.42 8.30 15.30
C GLU A 70 21.93 8.47 15.13
N GLU A 71 22.46 8.26 13.93
CA GLU A 71 23.90 8.40 13.64
C GLU A 71 24.36 9.87 13.65
N THR A 72 23.45 10.83 13.44
CA THR A 72 23.72 12.28 13.50
C THR A 72 23.21 12.90 14.81
N GLN A 73 23.36 12.22 15.94
CA GLN A 73 23.39 12.93 17.22
C GLN A 73 24.79 13.51 17.39
N VAL A 74 24.98 14.73 16.86
CA VAL A 74 26.19 15.51 17.14
C VAL A 74 26.16 15.86 18.63
N GLU A 75 27.07 15.27 19.39
CA GLU A 75 27.30 15.63 20.79
C GLU A 75 27.76 17.09 20.83
N ILE A 76 26.87 17.97 21.28
CA ILE A 76 27.19 19.38 21.47
C ILE A 76 28.05 19.44 22.74
N LEU A 77 29.37 19.38 22.57
CA LEU A 77 30.30 19.74 23.63
C LEU A 77 30.14 21.24 23.89
N MET A 78 29.39 21.54 24.94
CA MET A 78 29.28 22.90 25.45
C MET A 78 30.66 23.29 26.01
N GLU A 79 31.43 24.05 25.23
CA GLU A 79 32.63 24.70 25.76
C GLU A 79 32.18 25.63 26.89
N ASN A 80 32.63 25.36 28.11
CA ASN A 80 32.44 26.26 29.23
C ASN A 80 33.32 27.49 28.96
N LEU A 81 32.75 28.51 28.32
CA LEU A 81 33.35 29.83 28.38
C LEU A 81 33.20 30.29 29.83
N ASP A 82 34.33 30.52 30.50
CA ASP A 82 34.38 31.13 31.82
C ASP A 82 33.53 32.41 31.78
N GLN A 83 32.41 32.37 32.48
CA GLN A 83 31.54 33.53 32.63
C GLN A 83 32.37 34.63 33.28
N PRO A 84 32.47 35.84 32.68
CA PRO A 84 33.16 36.94 33.34
C PRO A 84 32.48 37.13 34.69
N THR A 85 33.25 37.01 35.77
CA THR A 85 32.77 37.20 37.14
C THR A 85 32.17 38.60 37.22
N GLU A 86 30.84 38.67 37.10
CA GLU A 86 30.11 39.92 37.21
C GLU A 86 30.28 40.36 38.68
N GLN A 87 31.14 41.35 38.90
CA GLN A 87 31.31 41.97 40.19
C GLN A 87 29.99 42.62 40.56
N VAL A 88 29.17 41.89 41.33
CA VAL A 88 27.93 42.40 41.89
C VAL A 88 28.31 43.56 42.82
N ALA A 89 28.12 44.79 42.35
CA ALA A 89 28.15 45.96 43.22
C ALA A 89 26.97 45.86 44.22
N PRO A 90 27.19 46.09 45.52
CA PRO A 90 26.16 45.89 46.52
C PRO A 90 25.01 46.88 46.30
N PRO A 91 23.75 46.47 46.52
CA PRO A 91 22.59 47.29 46.23
C PRO A 91 22.55 48.54 47.13
N PRO A 92 22.12 49.70 46.60
CA PRO A 92 22.12 50.95 47.35
C PRO A 92 21.05 50.96 48.46
N PRO A 93 21.30 51.68 49.57
CA PRO A 93 20.43 51.67 50.74
C PRO A 93 19.10 52.43 50.50
N PRO A 94 18.01 52.01 51.16
CA PRO A 94 16.67 52.56 50.96
C PRO A 94 16.46 53.93 51.64
N PRO A 95 15.74 54.89 51.01
CA PRO A 95 15.20 56.09 51.65
C PRO A 95 13.85 55.85 52.34
#